data_AF-A0A7V8WMM4-F1
#
_entry.id   AF-A0A7V8WMM4-F1
#
_cell.length_a   1.000
_cell.length_b   1.000
_cell.length_c   1.000
_cell.angle_alpha   90.00
_cell.angle_beta   90.00
_cell.angle_gamma   90.00
#
_symmetry.space_group_name_H-M   'P 1'
#
loop_
_entity.id
_entity.type
_entity.pdbx_description
1 polymer ?
#
loop_
_entity_poly.entity_id
_entity_poly.type
_entity_poly.pdbx_seq_one_letter_code
_entity_poly.pdbx_strand_id
1 'polypeptide(L)'
;MQSLLDQKGRGAFYTPSQIVEPMVRWAIRCSSDQVLDGGAGGSVFLTGAAERLLRLGASPKNVCRQVHGVELDWLVAKLARKALAAALNLEDCEAAIRCGSFFDEIPGGDIPLVQACIGNPPYIRYQSFAGDVRGAALGRAAEGGVKLSGLTSSWAPFLVHTCRFIAPGGRLAQVLPAELLQTSYAQPIRDFLVHRFPSVVLVAFDDRVFPGALEEVVLVLASEDGKPGLQIREASDLENLHEVIQGSKSRSRLVQRPTGKWTKYLLKQSELRAYEVCAHSSGFGRLHEYGRTDIGVVTGANSFFVLDEQSALGAGIPEEDLRPAISKAEHVQGLRLTKADMTRLSSARQPSFLFYPHEEKPKGASAKYIRSGEWIGLHNRLQVPQPTAMVEGPGCKGSGRFHHVHVQ
;
A
#
# COMPACT_ATOMS: atom_id res chain seq x y z
N MET A 1 3.10 -26.10 -13.60
CA MET A 1 3.65 -24.91 -14.30
C MET A 1 2.70 -23.72 -14.34
N GLN A 2 1.38 -23.93 -14.23
CA GLN A 2 0.35 -22.88 -14.15
C GLN A 2 -0.01 -22.43 -12.72
N SER A 3 0.68 -22.94 -11.69
CA SER A 3 0.38 -22.63 -10.27
C SER A 3 1.42 -21.72 -9.59
N LEU A 4 2.37 -21.15 -10.35
CA LEU A 4 3.14 -19.96 -9.94
C LEU A 4 2.31 -18.66 -10.08
N LEU A 5 1.07 -18.79 -10.56
CA LEU A 5 0.13 -17.69 -10.84
C LEU A 5 -0.75 -17.29 -9.66
N ASP A 6 -0.51 -17.80 -8.45
CA ASP A 6 -1.11 -17.23 -7.24
C ASP A 6 -0.32 -15.98 -6.76
N GLN A 7 0.13 -15.16 -7.73
CA GLN A 7 0.81 -13.87 -7.54
C GLN A 7 0.00 -12.87 -6.71
N LYS A 8 -1.32 -13.09 -6.57
CA LYS A 8 -2.26 -12.18 -5.90
C LYS A 8 -2.17 -12.21 -4.38
N GLY A 9 -1.68 -13.29 -3.77
CA GLY A 9 -1.61 -13.43 -2.32
C GLY A 9 -0.35 -12.84 -1.66
N ARG A 10 0.71 -12.57 -2.45
CA ARG A 10 2.06 -12.25 -1.93
C ARG A 10 2.60 -10.88 -2.31
N GLY A 11 1.87 -10.09 -3.10
CA GLY A 11 2.25 -8.72 -3.45
C GLY A 11 3.54 -8.57 -4.27
N ALA A 12 4.02 -9.65 -4.91
CA ALA A 12 5.22 -9.64 -5.73
C ALA A 12 4.90 -9.13 -7.15
N PHE A 13 5.27 -7.90 -7.46
CA PHE A 13 5.14 -7.28 -8.78
C PHE A 13 6.50 -7.13 -9.46
N TYR A 14 6.58 -7.48 -10.74
CA TYR A 14 7.81 -7.33 -11.52
C TYR A 14 8.05 -5.85 -11.84
N THR A 15 9.19 -5.31 -11.40
CA THR A 15 9.56 -3.91 -11.66
C THR A 15 10.23 -3.80 -13.04
N PRO A 16 9.73 -2.98 -13.97
CA PRO A 16 10.32 -2.83 -15.30
C PRO A 16 11.78 -2.33 -15.28
N SER A 17 12.58 -2.77 -16.24
CA SER A 17 14.00 -2.36 -16.35
C SER A 17 14.16 -0.85 -16.54
N GLN A 18 13.19 -0.18 -17.16
CA GLN A 18 13.16 1.27 -17.32
C GLN A 18 13.12 2.03 -15.98
N ILE A 19 12.72 1.37 -14.88
CA ILE A 19 12.76 1.94 -13.52
C ILE A 19 13.99 1.44 -12.76
N VAL A 20 14.28 0.14 -12.88
CA VAL A 20 15.42 -0.47 -12.18
C VAL A 20 16.74 0.20 -12.59
N GLU A 21 17.03 0.36 -13.88
CA GLU A 21 18.32 0.90 -14.33
C GLU A 21 18.56 2.33 -13.81
N PRO A 22 17.63 3.29 -13.94
CA PRO A 22 17.85 4.64 -13.43
C PRO A 22 18.04 4.70 -11.91
N MET A 23 17.27 3.92 -11.15
CA MET A 23 17.37 3.86 -9.68
C MET A 23 18.69 3.26 -9.23
N VAL A 24 19.07 2.13 -9.81
CA VAL A 24 20.34 1.45 -9.53
C VAL A 24 21.52 2.34 -9.88
N ARG A 25 21.48 3.01 -11.03
CA ARG A 25 22.55 3.91 -11.47
C ARG A 25 22.72 5.11 -10.55
N TRP A 26 21.62 5.63 -9.98
CA TRP A 26 21.66 6.70 -8.99
C TRP A 26 22.23 6.23 -7.64
N ALA A 27 21.85 5.03 -7.21
CA ALA A 27 22.21 4.46 -5.90
C ALA A 27 23.64 3.90 -5.85
N ILE A 28 24.13 3.27 -6.91
CA ILE A 28 25.44 2.61 -6.95
C ILE A 28 26.43 3.46 -7.74
N ARG A 29 27.47 3.91 -7.05
CA ARG A 29 28.39 4.94 -7.54
C ARG A 29 29.85 4.47 -7.57
N CYS A 30 30.22 3.49 -6.76
CA CYS A 30 31.57 2.94 -6.72
C CYS A 30 31.55 1.43 -7.01
N SER A 31 32.60 0.92 -7.65
CA SER A 31 32.77 -0.52 -7.89
C SER A 31 32.94 -1.34 -6.61
N SER A 32 33.23 -0.68 -5.48
CA SER A 32 33.34 -1.28 -4.16
C SER A 32 32.04 -1.24 -3.34
N ASP A 33 30.98 -0.57 -3.82
CA ASP A 33 29.73 -0.43 -3.07
C ASP A 33 29.12 -1.80 -2.71
N GLN A 34 28.70 -1.95 -1.46
CA GLN A 34 27.83 -3.04 -1.01
C GLN A 34 26.37 -2.63 -1.27
N VAL A 35 25.53 -3.59 -1.68
CA VAL A 35 24.16 -3.35 -2.15
C VAL A 35 23.21 -4.35 -1.51
N LEU A 36 22.06 -3.88 -1.02
CA LEU A 36 21.02 -4.73 -0.43
C LEU A 36 19.68 -4.55 -1.16
N ASP A 37 19.02 -5.67 -1.47
CA ASP A 37 17.58 -5.75 -1.70
C ASP A 37 16.97 -6.74 -0.69
N GLY A 38 16.25 -6.22 0.31
CA GLY A 38 15.65 -7.05 1.36
C GLY A 38 14.44 -7.87 0.89
N GLY A 39 13.96 -7.65 -0.34
CA GLY A 39 12.77 -8.29 -0.90
C GLY A 39 13.04 -8.70 -2.35
N ALA A 40 14.08 -9.51 -2.52
CA ALA A 40 14.74 -9.71 -3.81
C ALA A 40 13.79 -10.22 -4.90
N GLY A 41 12.76 -11.00 -4.58
CA GLY A 41 11.76 -11.46 -5.54
C GLY A 41 12.41 -12.11 -6.76
N GLY A 42 12.04 -11.63 -7.96
CA GLY A 42 12.65 -12.06 -9.23
C GLY A 42 14.05 -11.52 -9.51
N SER A 43 14.77 -11.04 -8.51
CA SER A 43 16.13 -10.48 -8.53
C SER A 43 16.40 -9.31 -9.47
N VAL A 44 15.38 -8.63 -10.00
CA VAL A 44 15.57 -7.58 -11.01
C VAL A 44 16.49 -6.46 -10.55
N PHE A 45 16.35 -6.02 -9.29
CA PHE A 45 17.21 -4.99 -8.71
C PHE A 45 18.63 -5.51 -8.44
N LEU A 46 18.79 -6.75 -7.98
CA LEU A 46 20.11 -7.35 -7.76
C LEU A 46 20.86 -7.60 -9.07
N THR A 47 20.18 -8.06 -10.11
CA THR A 47 20.74 -8.20 -11.45
C THR A 47 21.13 -6.84 -12.03
N GLY A 48 20.27 -5.83 -11.89
CA GLY A 48 20.61 -4.46 -12.29
C GLY A 48 21.82 -3.90 -11.52
N ALA A 49 21.89 -4.16 -10.21
CA ALA A 49 23.03 -3.79 -9.37
C ALA A 49 24.32 -4.47 -9.82
N ALA A 50 24.24 -5.76 -10.14
CA ALA A 50 25.37 -6.52 -10.64
C ALA A 50 25.91 -5.93 -11.95
N GLU A 51 25.04 -5.64 -12.91
CA GLU A 51 25.43 -4.97 -14.16
C GLU A 51 26.09 -3.61 -13.90
N ARG A 52 25.54 -2.82 -12.97
CA ARG A 52 26.08 -1.50 -12.63
C ARG A 52 27.48 -1.60 -11.99
N LEU A 53 27.68 -2.53 -11.05
CA LEU A 53 28.97 -2.76 -10.41
C LEU A 53 30.03 -3.23 -11.43
N LEU A 54 29.66 -4.14 -12.34
CA LEU A 54 30.53 -4.57 -13.44
C LEU A 54 30.94 -3.38 -14.33
N ARG A 55 29.99 -2.52 -14.73
CA ARG A 55 30.27 -1.30 -15.51
C ARG A 55 31.18 -0.31 -14.78
N LEU A 56 31.16 -0.31 -13.45
CA LEU A 56 32.06 0.50 -12.62
C LEU A 56 33.45 -0.14 -12.42
N GLY A 57 33.67 -1.36 -12.90
CA GLY A 57 34.95 -2.06 -12.85
C GLY A 57 35.08 -3.12 -11.75
N ALA A 58 33.99 -3.54 -11.10
CA ALA A 58 34.02 -4.69 -10.22
C ALA A 58 34.22 -5.98 -11.02
N SER A 59 34.92 -6.97 -10.44
CA SER A 59 34.99 -8.31 -11.04
C SER A 59 33.72 -9.11 -10.71
N PRO A 60 33.28 -10.06 -11.56
CA PRO A 60 32.10 -10.88 -11.27
C PRO A 60 32.13 -11.56 -9.90
N LYS A 61 33.31 -12.06 -9.50
CA LYS A 61 33.53 -12.69 -8.18
C LYS A 61 33.34 -11.70 -7.03
N ASN A 62 33.75 -10.45 -7.19
CA ASN A 62 33.53 -9.41 -6.19
C ASN A 62 32.05 -9.03 -6.13
N VAL A 63 31.39 -8.87 -7.28
CA VAL A 63 29.97 -8.50 -7.35
C VAL A 63 29.12 -9.50 -6.58
N CYS A 64 29.37 -10.81 -6.74
CA CYS A 64 28.68 -11.87 -6.01
C CYS A 64 28.80 -11.77 -4.47
N ARG A 65 29.81 -11.05 -3.96
CA ARG A 65 30.02 -10.78 -2.52
C ARG A 65 29.52 -9.40 -2.08
N GLN A 66 29.16 -8.55 -3.05
CA GLN A 66 28.75 -7.17 -2.83
C GLN A 66 27.23 -6.99 -2.88
N VAL A 67 26.54 -7.85 -3.61
CA VAL A 67 25.08 -7.83 -3.70
C VAL A 67 24.49 -8.82 -2.69
N HIS A 68 23.58 -8.30 -1.87
CA HIS A 68 22.91 -9.00 -0.79
C HIS A 68 21.40 -8.96 -1.05
N GLY A 69 20.79 -10.13 -1.13
CA GLY A 69 19.37 -10.32 -1.36
C GLY A 69 18.74 -11.10 -0.22
N VAL A 70 17.48 -10.82 0.09
CA VAL A 70 16.69 -11.67 0.99
C VAL A 70 15.36 -11.97 0.33
N GLU A 71 14.98 -13.24 0.31
CA GLU A 71 13.73 -13.71 -0.26
C GLU A 71 13.10 -14.79 0.63
N LEU A 72 11.80 -14.66 0.89
CA LEU A 72 11.08 -15.53 1.81
C LEU A 72 10.80 -16.91 1.20
N ASP A 73 10.48 -16.95 -0.10
CA ASP A 73 10.15 -18.20 -0.79
C ASP A 73 11.41 -18.88 -1.35
N TRP A 74 11.66 -20.11 -0.90
CA TRP A 74 12.86 -20.86 -1.28
C TRP A 74 13.00 -21.08 -2.79
N LEU A 75 11.89 -21.27 -3.52
CA LEU A 75 11.92 -21.50 -4.96
C LEU A 75 12.23 -20.20 -5.69
N VAL A 76 11.63 -19.09 -5.25
CA VAL A 76 11.92 -17.75 -5.78
C VAL A 76 13.39 -17.39 -5.50
N ALA A 77 13.88 -17.60 -4.28
CA ALA A 77 15.29 -17.37 -3.92
C ALA A 77 16.24 -18.19 -4.80
N LYS A 78 15.92 -19.47 -5.06
CA LYS A 78 16.72 -20.34 -5.94
C LYS A 78 16.74 -19.84 -7.38
N LEU A 79 15.60 -19.39 -7.91
CA LEU A 79 15.52 -18.82 -9.26
C LEU A 79 16.28 -17.50 -9.37
N ALA A 80 16.15 -16.64 -8.35
CA ALA A 80 16.87 -15.38 -8.22
C ALA A 80 18.40 -15.57 -8.24
N ARG A 81 18.92 -16.55 -7.48
CA ARG A 81 20.36 -16.89 -7.47
C ARG A 81 20.86 -17.31 -8.86
N LYS A 82 20.09 -18.15 -9.55
CA LYS A 82 20.43 -18.59 -10.92
C LYS A 82 20.44 -17.42 -11.90
N ALA A 83 19.45 -16.53 -11.83
CA ALA A 83 19.38 -15.35 -12.68
C ALA A 83 20.60 -14.42 -12.44
N LEU A 84 20.97 -14.21 -11.18
CA LEU A 84 22.15 -13.42 -10.81
C LEU A 84 23.46 -14.08 -11.27
N ALA A 85 23.64 -15.38 -11.04
CA ALA A 85 24.81 -16.12 -11.48
C ALA A 85 24.97 -16.07 -13.01
N ALA A 86 23.87 -16.23 -13.75
CA ALA A 86 23.86 -16.09 -15.20
C ALA A 86 24.27 -14.68 -15.66
N ALA A 87 23.75 -13.63 -15.02
CA ALA A 87 24.13 -12.25 -15.32
C ALA A 87 25.62 -11.95 -15.06
N LEU A 88 26.25 -12.73 -14.17
CA LEU A 88 27.66 -12.62 -13.83
C LEU A 88 28.57 -13.59 -14.61
N ASN A 89 28.01 -14.45 -15.47
CA ASN A 89 28.72 -15.58 -16.08
C ASN A 89 29.46 -16.45 -15.05
N LEU A 90 28.80 -16.73 -13.92
CA LEU A 90 29.28 -17.61 -12.86
C LEU A 90 28.44 -18.88 -12.80
N GLU A 91 29.03 -19.96 -12.27
CA GLU A 91 28.29 -21.20 -12.02
C GLU A 91 27.25 -21.02 -10.92
N ASP A 92 27.58 -20.24 -9.89
CA ASP A 92 26.70 -19.99 -8.76
C ASP A 92 27.01 -18.66 -8.04
N CYS A 93 25.98 -18.15 -7.36
CA CYS A 93 26.01 -17.03 -6.42
C CYS A 93 25.14 -17.29 -5.19
N GLU A 94 25.25 -18.48 -4.57
CA GLU A 94 24.42 -18.85 -3.42
C GLU A 94 24.50 -17.87 -2.24
N ALA A 95 25.70 -17.37 -1.95
CA ALA A 95 25.91 -16.44 -0.83
C ALA A 95 25.26 -15.06 -1.03
N ALA A 96 24.92 -14.70 -2.27
CA ALA A 96 24.38 -13.38 -2.58
C ALA A 96 22.91 -13.21 -2.17
N ILE A 97 22.13 -14.30 -2.11
CA ILE A 97 20.69 -14.23 -1.81
C ILE A 97 20.37 -15.22 -0.71
N ARG A 98 19.86 -14.74 0.41
CA ARG A 98 19.45 -15.55 1.57
C ARG A 98 17.98 -15.92 1.44
N CYS A 99 17.65 -17.16 1.84
CA CYS A 99 16.27 -17.62 1.90
C CYS A 99 15.77 -17.47 3.35
N GLY A 100 14.82 -16.58 3.59
CA GLY A 100 14.32 -16.30 4.92
C GLY A 100 13.51 -15.01 5.02
N SER A 101 13.01 -14.73 6.21
CA SER A 101 12.34 -13.45 6.49
C SER A 101 13.39 -12.34 6.62
N PHE A 102 13.20 -11.27 5.85
CA PHE A 102 14.05 -10.08 5.98
C PHE A 102 14.01 -9.48 7.39
N PHE A 103 12.90 -9.64 8.12
CA PHE A 103 12.79 -9.18 9.50
C PHE A 103 13.61 -9.99 10.50
N ASP A 104 14.16 -11.14 10.11
CA ASP A 104 15.05 -11.93 10.96
C ASP A 104 16.52 -11.48 10.81
N GLU A 105 16.84 -10.76 9.73
CA GLU A 105 18.18 -10.27 9.43
C GLU A 105 18.57 -9.11 10.35
N ILE A 106 19.85 -9.05 10.71
CA ILE A 106 20.39 -8.07 11.64
C ILE A 106 21.37 -7.15 10.90
N PRO A 107 21.19 -5.82 10.95
CA PRO A 107 22.13 -4.87 10.35
C PRO A 107 23.55 -5.05 10.89
N GLY A 108 24.52 -5.29 9.99
CA GLY A 108 25.91 -5.53 10.34
C GLY A 108 26.22 -6.94 10.84
N GLY A 109 25.24 -7.86 10.78
CA GLY A 109 25.43 -9.29 10.99
C GLY A 109 25.87 -9.99 9.70
N ASP A 110 25.13 -11.03 9.29
CA ASP A 110 25.40 -11.76 8.05
C ASP A 110 25.31 -10.88 6.80
N ILE A 111 24.48 -9.82 6.87
CA ILE A 111 24.44 -8.75 5.87
C ILE A 111 25.18 -7.53 6.45
N PRO A 112 26.27 -7.08 5.81
CA PRO A 112 27.00 -5.90 6.28
C PRO A 112 26.14 -4.64 6.15
N LEU A 113 26.58 -3.55 6.79
CA LEU A 113 26.04 -2.24 6.43
C LEU A 113 26.44 -1.90 4.99
N VAL A 114 25.49 -1.41 4.20
CA VAL A 114 25.62 -1.25 2.75
C VAL A 114 25.62 0.22 2.32
N GLN A 115 26.24 0.48 1.16
CA GLN A 115 26.25 1.81 0.54
C GLN A 115 24.97 2.08 -0.25
N ALA A 116 24.23 1.05 -0.66
CA ALA A 116 22.97 1.20 -1.38
C ALA A 116 21.93 0.16 -0.93
N CYS A 117 20.77 0.63 -0.48
CA CYS A 117 19.58 -0.21 -0.35
C CYS A 117 18.62 0.11 -1.50
N ILE A 118 18.39 -0.87 -2.36
CA ILE A 118 17.52 -0.78 -3.53
C ILE A 118 16.36 -1.78 -3.42
N GLY A 119 15.27 -1.59 -4.15
CA GLY A 119 14.23 -2.61 -4.22
C GLY A 119 12.82 -2.10 -4.40
N ASN A 120 11.90 -3.06 -4.36
CA ASN A 120 10.47 -2.86 -4.31
C ASN A 120 9.91 -3.73 -3.16
N PRO A 121 9.64 -3.14 -1.98
CA PRO A 121 9.19 -3.89 -0.82
C PRO A 121 7.78 -4.48 -1.03
N PRO A 122 7.36 -5.48 -0.24
CA PRO A 122 6.05 -6.11 -0.41
C PRO A 122 4.89 -5.19 0.02
N TYR A 123 3.79 -5.15 -0.75
CA TYR A 123 2.61 -4.29 -0.50
C TYR A 123 1.41 -5.10 0.03
N ILE A 124 1.59 -5.81 1.15
CA ILE A 124 0.52 -6.60 1.76
C ILE A 124 -0.33 -5.72 2.66
N ARG A 125 -1.61 -5.60 2.32
CA ARG A 125 -2.58 -4.80 3.09
C ARG A 125 -2.73 -5.35 4.52
N TYR A 126 -2.99 -4.46 5.47
CA TYR A 126 -3.06 -4.78 6.89
C TYR A 126 -4.06 -5.89 7.27
N GLN A 127 -5.08 -6.12 6.45
CA GLN A 127 -6.07 -7.20 6.63
C GLN A 127 -5.47 -8.58 6.39
N SER A 128 -4.50 -8.67 5.48
CA SER A 128 -3.78 -9.90 5.14
C SER A 128 -2.43 -10.00 5.86
N PHE A 129 -1.92 -8.87 6.37
CA PHE A 129 -0.72 -8.79 7.19
C PHE A 129 -1.06 -8.93 8.68
N ALA A 130 -1.03 -10.17 9.19
CA ALA A 130 -1.46 -10.52 10.54
C ALA A 130 -0.48 -11.51 11.23
N GLY A 131 -0.70 -11.75 12.52
CA GLY A 131 0.06 -12.72 13.32
C GLY A 131 1.50 -12.30 13.62
N ASP A 132 2.35 -13.29 13.90
CA ASP A 132 3.71 -13.10 14.40
C ASP A 132 4.61 -12.33 13.44
N VAL A 133 4.43 -12.54 12.12
CA VAL A 133 5.19 -11.83 11.08
C VAL A 133 4.99 -10.32 11.18
N ARG A 134 3.76 -9.89 11.48
CA ARG A 134 3.47 -8.47 11.70
C ARG A 134 4.04 -7.97 13.02
N GLY A 135 3.98 -8.76 14.08
CA GLY A 135 4.61 -8.43 15.36
C GLY A 135 6.11 -8.17 15.18
N ALA A 136 6.82 -9.07 14.50
CA ALA A 136 8.24 -8.94 14.18
C ALA A 136 8.52 -7.67 13.35
N ALA A 137 7.76 -7.44 12.29
CA ALA A 137 7.93 -6.27 11.43
C ALA A 137 7.74 -4.94 12.18
N LEU A 138 6.70 -4.84 13.01
CA LEU A 138 6.44 -3.66 13.85
C LEU A 138 7.56 -3.49 14.90
N GLY A 139 8.07 -4.58 15.46
CA GLY A 139 9.24 -4.58 16.33
C GLY A 139 10.49 -4.01 15.63
N ARG A 140 10.76 -4.45 14.40
CA ARG A 140 11.89 -3.93 13.60
C ARG A 140 11.76 -2.45 13.24
N ALA A 141 10.54 -1.99 12.99
CA ALA A 141 10.27 -0.56 12.79
C ALA A 141 10.50 0.24 14.07
N ALA A 142 10.06 -0.28 15.23
CA ALA A 142 10.26 0.36 16.53
C ALA A 142 11.74 0.44 16.92
N GLU A 143 12.52 -0.61 16.64
CA GLU A 143 14.00 -0.58 16.77
C GLU A 143 14.64 0.48 15.86
N GLY A 144 14.02 0.81 14.73
CA GLY A 144 14.39 1.93 13.85
C GLY A 144 13.86 3.29 14.29
N GLY A 145 13.23 3.38 15.46
CA GLY A 145 12.68 4.61 16.03
C GLY A 145 11.27 4.98 15.55
N VAL A 146 10.60 4.12 14.78
CA VAL A 146 9.29 4.42 14.19
C VAL A 146 8.20 3.53 14.78
N LYS A 147 7.27 4.13 15.53
CA LYS A 147 6.09 3.44 16.03
C LYS A 147 5.00 3.45 14.97
N LEU A 148 4.64 2.27 14.47
CA LEU A 148 3.61 2.09 13.46
C LEU A 148 2.34 1.48 14.06
N SER A 149 1.20 1.88 13.52
CA SER A 149 -0.11 1.35 13.92
C SER A 149 -0.35 -0.03 13.33
N GLY A 150 -1.35 -0.73 13.85
CA GLY A 150 -1.82 -1.97 13.25
C GLY A 150 -2.49 -1.83 11.87
N LEU A 151 -2.80 -0.63 11.42
CA LEU A 151 -3.45 -0.40 10.12
C LEU A 151 -2.44 -0.28 8.97
N THR A 152 -1.16 -0.44 9.28
CA THR A 152 -0.06 -0.18 8.36
C THR A 152 0.16 -1.36 7.41
N SER A 153 0.33 -1.07 6.11
CA SER A 153 0.72 -2.03 5.07
C SER A 153 2.18 -2.45 5.24
N SER A 154 2.56 -3.65 4.78
CA SER A 154 3.87 -4.26 5.06
C SER A 154 5.07 -3.46 4.56
N TRP A 155 4.92 -2.63 3.52
CA TRP A 155 6.00 -1.83 2.96
C TRP A 155 6.61 -0.85 3.97
N ALA A 156 5.81 -0.36 4.92
CA ALA A 156 6.22 0.69 5.85
C ALA A 156 7.20 0.18 6.93
N PRO A 157 6.91 -0.89 7.70
CA PRO A 157 7.92 -1.45 8.61
C PRO A 157 9.12 -2.00 7.85
N PHE A 158 8.89 -2.55 6.65
CA PHE A 158 9.96 -3.05 5.79
C PHE A 158 10.93 -1.94 5.41
N LEU A 159 10.44 -0.79 4.92
CA LEU A 159 11.25 0.37 4.57
C LEU A 159 12.10 0.88 5.74
N VAL A 160 11.50 1.00 6.93
CA VAL A 160 12.22 1.42 8.14
C VAL A 160 13.32 0.43 8.47
N HIS A 161 13.04 -0.87 8.39
CA HIS A 161 14.04 -1.90 8.62
C HIS A 161 15.16 -1.87 7.57
N THR A 162 14.84 -1.73 6.29
CA THR A 162 15.81 -1.55 5.20
C THR A 162 16.76 -0.38 5.48
N CYS A 163 16.24 0.76 5.96
CA CYS A 163 17.06 1.94 6.24
C CYS A 163 18.10 1.71 7.35
N ARG A 164 17.93 0.70 8.21
CA ARG A 164 18.89 0.37 9.27
C ARG A 164 20.14 -0.33 8.75
N PHE A 165 20.09 -0.91 7.56
CA PHE A 165 21.26 -1.51 6.89
C PHE A 165 22.11 -0.48 6.16
N ILE A 166 21.67 0.77 6.05
CA ILE A 166 22.40 1.81 5.31
C ILE A 166 23.56 2.32 6.17
N ALA A 167 24.79 2.14 5.67
CA ALA A 167 25.99 2.72 6.24
C ALA A 167 25.97 4.26 6.18
N PRO A 168 26.75 4.98 7.01
CA PRO A 168 26.96 6.41 6.83
C PRO A 168 27.37 6.77 5.39
N GLY A 169 26.78 7.82 4.82
CA GLY A 169 26.96 8.19 3.40
C GLY A 169 26.27 7.27 2.39
N GLY A 170 25.57 6.22 2.86
CA GLY A 170 24.82 5.30 2.02
C GLY A 170 23.51 5.91 1.50
N ARG A 171 22.86 5.18 0.59
CA ARG A 171 21.74 5.68 -0.23
C ARG A 171 20.58 4.69 -0.24
N LEU A 172 19.37 5.22 -0.27
CA LEU A 172 18.13 4.47 -0.38
C LEU A 172 17.49 4.75 -1.75
N ALA A 173 17.07 3.72 -2.47
CA ALA A 173 16.32 3.85 -3.71
C ALA A 173 15.20 2.79 -3.75
N GLN A 174 13.97 3.17 -3.43
CA GLN A 174 12.84 2.25 -3.27
C GLN A 174 11.66 2.65 -4.14
N VAL A 175 10.98 1.66 -4.73
CA VAL A 175 9.65 1.82 -5.33
C VAL A 175 8.63 1.67 -4.20
N LEU A 176 7.82 2.68 -3.92
CA LEU A 176 6.88 2.66 -2.79
C LEU A 176 5.46 3.00 -3.26
N PRO A 177 4.40 2.52 -2.58
CA PRO A 177 3.05 2.88 -2.98
C PRO A 177 2.80 4.37 -2.73
N ALA A 178 1.99 4.99 -3.61
CA ALA A 178 1.59 6.39 -3.51
C ALA A 178 0.81 6.68 -2.21
N GLU A 179 0.37 5.65 -1.49
CA GLU A 179 -0.10 5.75 -0.10
C GLU A 179 0.84 6.55 0.80
N LEU A 180 2.16 6.46 0.57
CA LEU A 180 3.17 7.27 1.26
C LEU A 180 2.84 8.77 1.25
N LEU A 181 2.21 9.28 0.18
CA LEU A 181 1.91 10.69 0.02
C LEU A 181 0.76 11.18 0.90
N GLN A 182 -0.21 10.31 1.23
CA GLN A 182 -1.52 10.76 1.72
C GLN A 182 -2.08 10.03 2.93
N THR A 183 -1.69 8.78 3.18
CA THR A 183 -2.30 8.01 4.27
C THR A 183 -1.81 8.55 5.62
N SER A 184 -2.69 8.49 6.61
CA SER A 184 -2.39 8.90 7.98
C SER A 184 -1.35 8.00 8.61
N TYR A 185 -1.46 6.68 8.41
CA TYR A 185 -0.50 5.71 8.96
C TYR A 185 0.93 5.91 8.41
N ALA A 186 1.08 6.51 7.21
CA ALA A 186 2.38 6.79 6.63
C ALA A 186 3.02 8.08 7.16
N GLN A 187 2.34 8.85 8.03
CA GLN A 187 2.93 10.05 8.63
C GLN A 187 4.25 9.77 9.38
N PRO A 188 4.34 8.79 10.28
CA PRO A 188 5.61 8.47 10.94
C PRO A 188 6.73 8.07 9.96
N ILE A 189 6.37 7.50 8.79
CA ILE A 189 7.34 7.14 7.74
C ILE A 189 7.86 8.39 7.03
N ARG A 190 6.98 9.33 6.68
CA ARG A 190 7.38 10.62 6.10
C ARG A 190 8.31 11.37 7.04
N ASP A 191 7.95 11.45 8.32
CA ASP A 191 8.74 12.10 9.36
C ASP A 191 10.11 11.39 9.54
N PHE A 192 10.11 10.05 9.55
CA PHE A 192 11.33 9.25 9.60
C PHE A 192 12.28 9.53 8.42
N LEU A 193 11.77 9.52 7.18
CA LEU A 193 12.60 9.73 5.99
C LEU A 193 13.29 11.09 6.01
N VAL A 194 12.55 12.16 6.34
CA VAL A 194 13.10 13.53 6.33
C VAL A 194 13.98 13.83 7.54
N HIS A 195 13.83 13.06 8.62
CA HIS A 195 14.72 13.14 9.78
C HIS A 195 16.01 12.33 9.57
N ARG A 196 15.91 11.14 8.98
CA ARG A 196 17.04 10.24 8.74
C ARG A 196 17.94 10.71 7.59
N PHE A 197 17.35 11.29 6.54
CA PHE A 197 18.07 11.71 5.34
C PHE A 197 17.95 13.22 5.12
N PRO A 198 19.08 13.94 5.06
CA PRO A 198 19.12 15.35 4.67
C PRO A 198 18.42 15.62 3.33
N SER A 199 18.59 14.73 2.34
CA SER A 199 18.00 14.86 1.02
C SER A 199 17.08 13.69 0.72
N VAL A 200 15.82 14.00 0.41
CA VAL A 200 14.83 13.04 -0.09
C VAL A 200 14.34 13.53 -1.44
N VAL A 201 14.42 12.68 -2.48
CA VAL A 201 13.84 12.91 -3.79
C VAL A 201 12.66 11.97 -3.95
N LEU A 202 11.50 12.54 -4.27
CA LEU A 202 10.30 11.81 -4.63
C LEU A 202 10.02 12.03 -6.11
N VAL A 203 9.96 10.93 -6.87
CA VAL A 203 9.50 10.96 -8.27
C VAL A 203 8.07 10.44 -8.30
N ALA A 204 7.14 11.32 -8.64
CA ALA A 204 5.74 11.01 -8.89
C ALA A 204 5.49 10.86 -10.39
N PHE A 205 4.51 10.04 -10.74
CA PHE A 205 4.10 9.80 -12.12
C PHE A 205 2.71 10.39 -12.36
N ASP A 206 2.52 11.01 -13.53
CA ASP A 206 1.23 11.61 -13.90
C ASP A 206 0.17 10.53 -14.21
N ASP A 207 0.60 9.41 -14.78
CA ASP A 207 -0.25 8.28 -15.16
C ASP A 207 0.17 6.98 -14.44
N ARG A 208 -0.70 5.96 -14.50
CA ARG A 208 -0.32 4.59 -14.15
C ARG A 208 0.69 4.07 -15.19
N VAL A 209 1.95 4.40 -14.97
CA VAL A 209 3.09 4.06 -15.86
C VAL A 209 3.43 2.57 -15.92
N PHE A 210 2.69 1.70 -15.22
CA PHE A 210 2.93 0.27 -15.16
C PHE A 210 1.79 -0.51 -15.84
N PRO A 211 2.08 -1.25 -16.92
CA PRO A 211 1.14 -2.23 -17.45
C PRO A 211 0.79 -3.26 -16.37
N GLY A 212 -0.45 -3.27 -15.90
CA GLY A 212 -0.94 -4.25 -14.92
C GLY A 212 -0.63 -3.96 -13.44
N ALA A 213 -0.05 -2.82 -13.08
CA ALA A 213 0.02 -2.47 -11.65
C ALA A 213 -1.38 -2.12 -11.13
N LEU A 214 -1.75 -2.76 -10.02
CA LEU A 214 -3.01 -2.52 -9.33
C LEU A 214 -2.95 -1.27 -8.44
N GLU A 215 -1.74 -0.82 -8.08
CA GLU A 215 -1.50 0.28 -7.15
C GLU A 215 -0.58 1.34 -7.78
N GLU A 216 -0.90 2.61 -7.54
CA GLU A 216 -0.05 3.74 -7.91
C GLU A 216 1.19 3.76 -7.03
N VAL A 217 2.35 4.06 -7.61
CA VAL A 217 3.64 4.06 -6.89
C VAL A 217 4.38 5.37 -7.13
N VAL A 218 5.36 5.61 -6.26
CA VAL A 218 6.34 6.70 -6.33
C VAL A 218 7.73 6.11 -6.18
N LEU A 219 8.73 6.76 -6.74
CA LEU A 219 10.12 6.43 -6.46
C LEU A 219 10.63 7.31 -5.34
N VAL A 220 11.26 6.71 -4.33
CA VAL A 220 11.90 7.43 -3.23
C VAL A 220 13.39 7.18 -3.26
N LEU A 221 14.14 8.27 -3.42
CA LEU A 221 15.59 8.28 -3.39
C LEU A 221 16.05 9.13 -2.21
N ALA A 222 16.84 8.59 -1.29
CA ALA A 222 17.28 9.34 -0.11
C ALA A 222 18.79 9.18 0.15
N SER A 223 19.45 10.29 0.49
CA SER A 223 20.90 10.31 0.72
C SER A 223 21.32 11.44 1.66
N GLU A 224 22.56 11.36 2.14
CA GLU A 224 23.18 12.38 3.01
C GLU A 224 23.87 13.51 2.22
N ASP A 225 24.14 13.29 0.93
CA ASP A 225 24.95 14.17 0.08
C ASP A 225 24.15 14.94 -0.98
N GLY A 226 22.82 14.80 -0.99
CA GLY A 226 21.94 15.51 -1.90
C GLY A 226 21.56 16.92 -1.41
N LYS A 227 20.75 17.63 -2.20
CA LYS A 227 20.23 18.95 -1.80
C LYS A 227 19.30 18.78 -0.58
N PRO A 228 19.55 19.49 0.54
CA PRO A 228 18.74 19.34 1.74
C PRO A 228 17.27 19.69 1.52
N GLY A 229 16.38 18.83 2.03
CA GLY A 229 14.93 18.94 1.93
C GLY A 229 14.30 17.83 1.07
N LEU A 230 12.99 17.94 0.88
CA LEU A 230 12.20 17.07 0.01
C LEU A 230 12.12 17.67 -1.40
N GLN A 231 12.70 17.00 -2.38
CA GLN A 231 12.60 17.31 -3.79
C GLN A 231 11.48 16.51 -4.42
N ILE A 232 10.43 17.17 -4.89
CA ILE A 232 9.38 16.55 -5.70
C ILE A 232 9.75 16.70 -7.15
N ARG A 233 9.65 15.62 -7.91
CA ARG A 233 9.89 15.57 -9.36
C ARG A 233 8.75 14.81 -10.01
N GLU A 234 8.31 15.32 -11.15
CA GLU A 234 7.24 14.72 -11.93
C GLU A 234 7.85 14.05 -13.17
N ALA A 235 7.36 12.85 -13.48
CA ALA A 235 7.66 12.09 -14.69
C ALA A 235 6.35 11.78 -15.43
N SER A 236 6.26 12.20 -16.69
CA SER A 236 5.14 11.89 -17.59
C SER A 236 5.17 10.44 -18.07
N ASP A 237 6.36 9.87 -18.20
CA ASP A 237 6.64 8.56 -18.77
C ASP A 237 7.93 7.97 -18.20
N LEU A 238 8.26 6.76 -18.65
CA LEU A 238 9.47 6.05 -18.25
C LEU A 238 10.67 6.32 -19.17
N GLU A 239 10.48 6.97 -20.33
CA GLU A 239 11.54 7.11 -21.35
C GLU A 239 12.69 7.99 -20.85
N ASN A 240 12.37 9.05 -20.10
CA ASN A 240 13.35 10.02 -19.59
C ASN A 240 13.59 9.93 -18.08
N LEU A 241 13.23 8.81 -17.45
CA LEU A 241 13.27 8.68 -15.99
C LEU A 241 14.68 8.90 -15.40
N HIS A 242 15.73 8.53 -16.13
CA HIS A 242 17.11 8.81 -15.72
C HIS A 242 17.39 10.31 -15.54
N GLU A 243 16.93 11.13 -16.48
CA GLU A 243 17.09 12.58 -16.44
C GLU A 243 16.23 13.22 -15.34
N VAL A 244 15.03 12.68 -15.12
CA VAL A 244 14.16 13.07 -14.00
C VAL A 244 14.84 12.76 -12.65
N ILE A 245 15.41 11.57 -12.49
CA ILE A 245 16.15 11.15 -11.29
C ILE A 245 17.45 11.95 -11.08
N GLN A 246 18.06 12.47 -12.13
CA GLN A 246 19.19 13.40 -12.01
C GLN A 246 18.75 14.85 -11.77
N GLY A 247 17.52 15.20 -12.15
CA GLY A 247 16.96 16.54 -12.02
C GLY A 247 17.32 17.47 -13.17
N SER A 248 17.76 16.92 -14.31
CA SER A 248 18.15 17.68 -15.50
C SER A 248 16.98 18.03 -16.41
N LYS A 249 15.93 17.19 -16.49
CA LYS A 249 14.72 17.41 -17.31
C LYS A 249 13.41 17.21 -16.54
N SER A 250 13.30 17.73 -15.32
CA SER A 250 12.04 17.64 -14.57
C SER A 250 11.65 18.96 -13.93
N ARG A 251 10.34 19.22 -13.90
CA ARG A 251 9.77 20.19 -12.96
C ARG A 251 10.10 19.69 -11.56
N SER A 252 11.00 20.39 -10.89
CA SER A 252 11.40 20.04 -9.54
C SER A 252 10.97 21.13 -8.57
N ARG A 253 10.41 20.71 -7.43
CA ARG A 253 10.15 21.57 -6.29
C ARG A 253 10.99 21.12 -5.11
N LEU A 254 11.68 22.06 -4.47
CA LEU A 254 12.36 21.82 -3.21
C LEU A 254 11.54 22.34 -2.04
N VAL A 255 11.21 21.46 -1.10
CA VAL A 255 10.52 21.76 0.14
C VAL A 255 11.49 21.57 1.30
N GLN A 256 11.94 22.67 1.89
CA GLN A 256 12.93 22.64 2.98
C GLN A 256 12.40 21.98 4.26
N ARG A 257 11.13 22.19 4.58
CA ARG A 257 10.48 21.69 5.81
C ARG A 257 9.15 21.02 5.47
N PRO A 258 9.16 19.80 4.92
CA PRO A 258 7.93 19.12 4.54
C PRO A 258 7.14 18.72 5.78
N THR A 259 5.89 19.17 5.88
CA THR A 259 4.95 18.78 6.95
C THR A 259 3.73 18.06 6.42
N GLY A 260 3.18 17.13 7.20
CA GLY A 260 1.87 16.53 6.94
C GLY A 260 1.85 15.62 5.70
N LYS A 261 0.75 15.65 4.94
CA LYS A 261 0.61 14.90 3.68
C LYS A 261 1.43 15.56 2.58
N TRP A 262 2.12 14.75 1.78
CA TRP A 262 2.96 15.23 0.68
C TRP A 262 2.21 15.44 -0.64
N THR A 263 0.96 14.99 -0.77
CA THR A 263 0.14 15.22 -1.97
C THR A 263 0.02 16.68 -2.36
N LYS A 264 -0.04 17.60 -1.37
CA LYS A 264 -0.06 19.04 -1.64
C LYS A 264 1.18 19.57 -2.37
N TYR A 265 2.30 18.86 -2.29
CA TYR A 265 3.54 19.27 -2.96
C TYR A 265 3.57 18.88 -4.45
N LEU A 266 2.60 18.09 -4.92
CA LEU A 266 2.36 17.83 -6.35
C LEU A 266 1.65 18.99 -7.05
N LEU A 267 1.04 19.92 -6.29
CA LEU A 267 0.41 21.12 -6.87
C LEU A 267 1.46 22.12 -7.35
N LYS A 268 1.20 22.88 -8.41
CA LYS A 268 2.02 24.04 -8.82
C LYS A 268 2.04 25.11 -7.73
N GLN A 269 3.02 26.01 -7.78
CA GLN A 269 3.22 27.00 -6.71
C GLN A 269 2.00 27.94 -6.58
N SER A 270 1.40 28.31 -7.71
CA SER A 270 0.16 29.11 -7.75
C SER A 270 -1.03 28.36 -7.16
N GLU A 271 -1.17 27.06 -7.47
CA GLU A 271 -2.24 26.18 -6.99
C GLU A 271 -2.12 25.94 -5.48
N LEU A 272 -0.90 25.66 -4.99
CA LEU A 272 -0.63 25.51 -3.55
C LEU A 272 -0.90 26.82 -2.79
N ARG A 273 -0.48 27.97 -3.35
CA ARG A 273 -0.76 29.28 -2.74
C ARG A 273 -2.26 29.54 -2.67
N ALA A 274 -3.00 29.26 -3.74
CA ALA A 274 -4.45 29.39 -3.75
C ALA A 274 -5.11 28.48 -2.70
N TYR A 275 -4.67 27.22 -2.62
CA TYR A 275 -5.12 26.28 -1.60
C TYR A 275 -4.85 26.79 -0.18
N GLU A 276 -3.64 27.25 0.11
CA GLU A 276 -3.28 27.76 1.44
C GLU A 276 -4.06 29.01 1.82
N VAL A 277 -4.28 29.94 0.88
CA VAL A 277 -5.13 31.13 1.11
C VAL A 277 -6.56 30.72 1.45
N CYS A 278 -7.16 29.82 0.68
CA CYS A 278 -8.52 29.34 0.94
C CYS A 278 -8.61 28.61 2.28
N ALA A 279 -7.69 27.67 2.55
CA ALA A 279 -7.69 26.82 3.74
C ALA A 279 -7.51 27.60 5.06
N HIS A 280 -6.89 28.79 5.03
CA HIS A 280 -6.73 29.65 6.20
C HIS A 280 -7.69 30.86 6.20
N SER A 281 -8.55 30.98 5.19
CA SER A 281 -9.55 32.05 5.16
C SER A 281 -10.74 31.73 6.07
N SER A 282 -11.43 32.75 6.55
CA SER A 282 -12.65 32.61 7.37
C SER A 282 -13.86 32.08 6.59
N GLY A 283 -13.74 31.91 5.26
CA GLY A 283 -14.80 31.38 4.40
C GLY A 283 -14.94 29.86 4.43
N PHE A 284 -13.99 29.15 5.06
CA PHE A 284 -13.99 27.69 5.16
C PHE A 284 -13.96 27.25 6.63
N GLY A 285 -14.76 26.22 6.97
CA GLY A 285 -14.77 25.56 8.27
C GLY A 285 -14.33 24.10 8.13
N ARG A 286 -14.02 23.45 9.26
CA ARG A 286 -13.70 22.02 9.25
C ARG A 286 -15.01 21.24 9.08
N LEU A 287 -15.00 20.19 8.24
CA LEU A 287 -16.22 19.42 7.96
C LEU A 287 -16.90 18.89 9.24
N HIS A 288 -16.11 18.53 10.27
CA HIS A 288 -16.65 18.04 11.54
C HIS A 288 -17.43 19.10 12.35
N GLU A 289 -17.25 20.39 12.04
CA GLU A 289 -18.02 21.48 12.64
C GLU A 289 -19.46 21.51 12.08
N TYR A 290 -19.69 20.94 10.90
CA TYR A 290 -21.01 20.86 10.26
C TYR A 290 -21.73 19.54 10.50
N GLY A 291 -21.01 18.49 10.93
CA GLY A 291 -21.60 17.19 11.20
C GLY A 291 -20.56 16.09 11.43
N ARG A 292 -20.99 14.94 11.91
CA ARG A 292 -20.12 13.76 12.04
C ARG A 292 -19.94 13.10 10.68
N THR A 293 -18.71 12.66 10.42
CA THR A 293 -18.38 11.89 9.22
C THR A 293 -18.19 10.44 9.61
N ASP A 294 -19.06 9.58 9.11
CA ASP A 294 -18.99 8.13 9.32
C ASP A 294 -18.87 7.42 7.98
N ILE A 295 -18.24 6.25 8.00
CA ILE A 295 -18.25 5.35 6.85
C ILE A 295 -19.67 4.77 6.75
N GLY A 296 -20.21 4.66 5.53
CA GLY A 296 -21.51 4.03 5.31
C GLY A 296 -21.54 2.57 5.78
N VAL A 297 -22.73 2.00 5.89
CA VAL A 297 -22.93 0.63 6.37
C VAL A 297 -22.12 -0.36 5.52
N VAL A 298 -21.22 -1.12 6.17
CA VAL A 298 -20.43 -2.19 5.53
C VAL A 298 -21.08 -3.53 5.85
N THR A 299 -21.72 -4.15 4.85
CA THR A 299 -22.47 -5.41 5.06
C THR A 299 -21.61 -6.67 4.93
N GLY A 300 -20.45 -6.60 4.27
CA GLY A 300 -19.63 -7.77 3.91
C GLY A 300 -20.23 -8.69 2.85
N ALA A 301 -21.50 -8.48 2.46
CA ALA A 301 -22.21 -9.24 1.44
C ALA A 301 -23.31 -8.38 0.79
N ASN A 302 -22.91 -7.32 0.08
CA ASN A 302 -23.86 -6.37 -0.52
C ASN A 302 -24.91 -7.03 -1.42
N SER A 303 -24.56 -8.11 -2.13
CA SER A 303 -25.51 -8.86 -2.97
C SER A 303 -26.62 -9.56 -2.19
N PHE A 304 -26.46 -9.73 -0.88
CA PHE A 304 -27.45 -10.34 0.01
C PHE A 304 -28.18 -9.30 0.86
N PHE A 305 -27.46 -8.29 1.36
CA PHE A 305 -28.07 -7.30 2.25
C PHE A 305 -28.64 -6.09 1.53
N VAL A 306 -28.19 -5.77 0.31
CA VAL A 306 -28.65 -4.61 -0.44
C VAL A 306 -29.44 -5.09 -1.66
N LEU A 307 -30.75 -4.87 -1.60
CA LEU A 307 -31.73 -5.45 -2.52
C LEU A 307 -32.38 -4.37 -3.38
N ASP A 308 -32.69 -4.72 -4.61
CA ASP A 308 -33.73 -4.02 -5.36
C ASP A 308 -35.12 -4.47 -4.88
N GLU A 309 -36.14 -3.68 -5.23
CA GLU A 309 -37.53 -3.92 -4.82
C GLU A 309 -38.05 -5.30 -5.25
N GLN A 310 -37.69 -5.75 -6.47
CA GLN A 310 -38.17 -7.02 -7.01
C GLN A 310 -37.53 -8.21 -6.27
N SER A 311 -36.25 -8.13 -5.95
CA SER A 311 -35.54 -9.14 -5.16
C SER A 311 -36.13 -9.28 -3.75
N ALA A 312 -36.45 -8.15 -3.10
CA ALA A 312 -37.06 -8.15 -1.78
C ALA A 312 -38.49 -8.75 -1.79
N LEU A 313 -39.32 -8.35 -2.77
CA LEU A 313 -40.66 -8.89 -2.98
C LEU A 313 -40.62 -10.39 -3.32
N GLY A 314 -39.70 -10.81 -4.19
CA GLY A 314 -39.53 -12.22 -4.58
C GLY A 314 -39.10 -13.11 -3.42
N ALA A 315 -38.35 -12.57 -2.46
CA ALA A 315 -38.01 -13.25 -1.21
C ALA A 315 -39.15 -13.20 -0.16
N GLY A 316 -40.19 -12.41 -0.40
CA GLY A 316 -41.31 -12.21 0.52
C GLY A 316 -40.95 -11.43 1.78
N ILE A 317 -39.85 -10.65 1.76
CA ILE A 317 -39.37 -9.90 2.91
C ILE A 317 -40.40 -8.81 3.24
N PRO A 318 -40.87 -8.71 4.49
CA PRO A 318 -41.84 -7.70 4.87
C PRO A 318 -41.20 -6.30 4.92
N GLU A 319 -42.00 -5.25 4.68
CA GLU A 319 -41.51 -3.88 4.57
C GLU A 319 -40.85 -3.40 5.87
N GLU A 320 -41.32 -3.86 7.04
CA GLU A 320 -40.71 -3.54 8.33
C GLU A 320 -39.26 -4.04 8.51
N ASP A 321 -38.83 -5.02 7.72
CA ASP A 321 -37.46 -5.54 7.70
C ASP A 321 -36.60 -4.92 6.58
N LEU A 322 -37.12 -3.91 5.88
CA LEU A 322 -36.43 -3.18 4.82
C LEU A 322 -36.23 -1.72 5.22
N ARG A 323 -35.02 -1.22 4.99
CA ARG A 323 -34.70 0.21 5.14
C ARG A 323 -34.33 0.79 3.78
N PRO A 324 -34.86 1.96 3.39
CA PRO A 324 -34.39 2.65 2.19
C PRO A 324 -32.87 2.86 2.26
N ALA A 325 -32.15 2.51 1.20
CA ALA A 325 -30.70 2.54 1.18
C ALA A 325 -30.15 3.02 -0.16
N ILE A 326 -29.02 3.73 -0.09
CA ILE A 326 -28.24 4.10 -1.25
C ILE A 326 -26.96 3.26 -1.25
N SER A 327 -26.81 2.42 -2.27
CA SER A 327 -25.67 1.51 -2.39
C SER A 327 -24.46 2.12 -3.09
N LYS A 328 -24.67 3.17 -3.90
CA LYS A 328 -23.62 3.84 -4.69
C LYS A 328 -23.85 5.34 -4.69
N ALA A 329 -22.76 6.11 -4.66
CA ALA A 329 -22.83 7.58 -4.72
C ALA A 329 -23.55 8.09 -5.98
N GLU A 330 -23.38 7.40 -7.13
CA GLU A 330 -24.01 7.72 -8.41
C GLU A 330 -25.55 7.69 -8.37
N HIS A 331 -26.14 7.02 -7.38
CA HIS A 331 -27.59 7.00 -7.22
C HIS A 331 -28.14 8.37 -6.77
N VAL A 332 -27.30 9.20 -6.16
CA VAL A 332 -27.63 10.56 -5.72
C VAL A 332 -27.23 11.55 -6.82
N GLN A 333 -28.22 12.10 -7.52
CA GLN A 333 -28.00 12.95 -8.70
C GLN A 333 -27.91 14.45 -8.38
N GLY A 334 -28.10 14.84 -7.11
CA GLY A 334 -28.09 16.25 -6.70
C GLY A 334 -27.82 16.43 -5.21
N LEU A 335 -27.95 17.66 -4.72
CA LEU A 335 -27.65 18.02 -3.32
C LEU A 335 -28.63 17.43 -2.30
N ARG A 336 -29.77 16.89 -2.75
CA ARG A 336 -30.82 16.33 -1.91
C ARG A 336 -31.23 14.97 -2.45
N LEU A 337 -31.36 14.01 -1.55
CA LEU A 337 -32.01 12.74 -1.85
C LEU A 337 -33.51 12.87 -1.57
N THR A 338 -34.33 12.58 -2.57
CA THR A 338 -35.80 12.70 -2.49
C THR A 338 -36.48 11.34 -2.64
N LYS A 339 -37.79 11.28 -2.33
CA LYS A 339 -38.59 10.07 -2.59
C LYS A 339 -38.63 9.73 -4.08
N ALA A 340 -38.67 10.72 -4.96
CA ALA A 340 -38.65 10.51 -6.40
C ALA A 340 -37.34 9.84 -6.87
N ASP A 341 -36.21 10.16 -6.24
CA ASP A 341 -34.93 9.48 -6.51
C ASP A 341 -35.00 8.00 -6.14
N MET A 342 -35.57 7.67 -4.98
CA MET A 342 -35.77 6.28 -4.56
C MET A 342 -36.70 5.52 -5.52
N THR A 343 -37.82 6.13 -5.92
CA THR A 343 -38.74 5.53 -6.90
C THR A 343 -38.07 5.28 -8.25
N ARG A 344 -37.21 6.21 -8.70
CA ARG A 344 -36.44 6.06 -9.94
C ARG A 344 -35.46 4.89 -9.87
N LEU A 345 -34.76 4.72 -8.73
CA LEU A 345 -33.85 3.60 -8.52
C LEU A 345 -34.60 2.27 -8.57
N SER A 346 -35.72 2.17 -7.85
CA SER A 346 -36.55 0.96 -7.87
C SER A 346 -37.08 0.65 -9.26
N SER A 347 -37.58 1.66 -9.98
CA SER A 347 -38.06 1.50 -11.37
C SER A 347 -36.96 1.04 -12.32
N ALA A 348 -35.71 1.43 -12.06
CA ALA A 348 -34.53 1.02 -12.82
C ALA A 348 -33.90 -0.29 -12.33
N ARG A 349 -34.55 -1.01 -11.41
CA ARG A 349 -34.05 -2.24 -10.75
C ARG A 349 -32.67 -2.08 -10.11
N GLN A 350 -32.38 -0.88 -9.61
CA GLN A 350 -31.16 -0.63 -8.85
C GLN A 350 -31.37 -1.01 -7.38
N PRO A 351 -30.33 -1.47 -6.67
CA PRO A 351 -30.44 -1.75 -5.24
C PRO A 351 -30.79 -0.48 -4.45
N SER A 352 -31.95 -0.51 -3.79
CA SER A 352 -32.59 0.64 -3.12
C SER A 352 -33.05 0.33 -1.69
N PHE A 353 -32.88 -0.91 -1.23
CA PHE A 353 -33.23 -1.34 0.12
C PHE A 353 -32.07 -2.07 0.81
N LEU A 354 -31.93 -1.85 2.11
CA LEU A 354 -31.11 -2.64 3.01
C LEU A 354 -32.02 -3.61 3.77
N PHE A 355 -31.74 -4.90 3.69
CA PHE A 355 -32.33 -5.90 4.56
C PHE A 355 -31.79 -5.70 5.98
N TYR A 356 -32.67 -5.22 6.86
CA TYR A 356 -32.35 -4.84 8.23
C TYR A 356 -33.51 -5.26 9.14
N PRO A 357 -33.53 -6.54 9.57
CA PRO A 357 -34.62 -7.07 10.39
C PRO A 357 -34.83 -6.25 11.66
N HIS A 358 -36.10 -5.93 11.96
CA HIS A 358 -36.43 -5.13 13.14
C HIS A 358 -36.41 -5.96 14.44
N GLU A 359 -36.65 -7.27 14.35
CA GLU A 359 -36.56 -8.21 15.48
C GLU A 359 -35.20 -8.94 15.49
N GLU A 360 -34.69 -9.25 16.68
CA GLU A 360 -33.45 -10.05 16.85
C GLU A 360 -33.62 -11.49 16.30
N LYS A 361 -34.85 -12.01 16.32
CA LYS A 361 -35.21 -13.32 15.77
C LYS A 361 -36.36 -13.18 14.79
N PRO A 362 -36.08 -12.69 13.57
CA PRO A 362 -37.13 -12.50 12.58
C PRO A 362 -37.79 -13.84 12.27
N LYS A 363 -39.09 -13.79 12.00
CA LYS A 363 -39.92 -14.96 11.68
C LYS A 363 -40.28 -14.97 10.20
N GLY A 364 -40.97 -16.02 9.77
CA GLY A 364 -41.55 -16.09 8.42
C GLY A 364 -40.51 -15.98 7.30
N ALA A 365 -40.77 -15.07 6.36
CA ALA A 365 -39.98 -14.90 5.14
C ALA A 365 -38.56 -14.40 5.43
N SER A 366 -38.37 -13.44 6.33
CA SER A 366 -37.05 -12.95 6.74
C SER A 366 -36.20 -14.07 7.37
N ALA A 367 -36.79 -14.94 8.19
CA ALA A 367 -36.10 -16.13 8.72
C ALA A 367 -35.69 -17.12 7.62
N LYS A 368 -36.51 -17.26 6.58
CA LYS A 368 -36.19 -18.08 5.40
C LYS A 368 -35.05 -17.44 4.60
N TYR A 369 -35.08 -16.12 4.43
CA TYR A 369 -34.08 -15.37 3.70
C TYR A 369 -32.70 -15.48 4.37
N ILE A 370 -32.64 -15.30 5.69
CA ILE A 370 -31.43 -15.49 6.51
C ILE A 370 -30.86 -16.91 6.32
N ARG A 371 -31.69 -17.95 6.42
CA ARG A 371 -31.26 -19.34 6.20
C ARG A 371 -30.69 -19.58 4.81
N SER A 372 -31.15 -18.85 3.79
CA SER A 372 -30.58 -18.94 2.45
C SER A 372 -29.15 -18.38 2.39
N GLY A 373 -28.88 -17.27 3.11
CA GLY A 373 -27.54 -16.72 3.29
C GLY A 373 -26.63 -17.66 4.07
N GLU A 374 -27.15 -18.33 5.10
CA GLU A 374 -26.42 -19.35 5.84
C GLU A 374 -26.03 -20.53 4.95
N TRP A 375 -26.96 -21.02 4.12
CA TRP A 375 -26.75 -22.15 3.23
C TRP A 375 -25.64 -21.90 2.19
N ILE A 376 -25.53 -20.68 1.66
CA ILE A 376 -24.42 -20.27 0.77
C ILE A 376 -23.13 -19.88 1.52
N GLY A 377 -23.09 -20.08 2.83
CA GLY A 377 -21.88 -19.89 3.65
C GLY A 377 -21.55 -18.44 3.99
N LEU A 378 -22.49 -17.49 3.92
CA LEU A 378 -22.22 -16.09 4.28
C LEU A 378 -21.76 -15.94 5.75
N HIS A 379 -22.23 -16.80 6.64
CA HIS A 379 -21.86 -16.83 8.05
C HIS A 379 -20.37 -17.18 8.30
N ASN A 380 -19.68 -17.76 7.31
CA ASN A 380 -18.26 -18.09 7.39
C ASN A 380 -17.36 -16.96 6.85
N ARG A 381 -17.96 -15.86 6.34
CA ARG A 381 -17.18 -14.70 5.89
C ARG A 381 -16.78 -13.87 7.10
N LEU A 382 -15.47 -13.63 7.25
CA LEU A 382 -14.94 -12.71 8.24
C LEU A 382 -15.49 -11.30 7.97
N GLN A 383 -16.26 -10.72 8.90
CA GLN A 383 -16.46 -9.28 8.93
C GLN A 383 -15.15 -8.60 9.37
N VAL A 384 -14.75 -7.56 8.64
CA VAL A 384 -13.61 -6.72 8.98
C VAL A 384 -13.91 -5.97 10.28
N PRO A 385 -13.12 -6.11 11.37
CA PRO A 385 -13.25 -5.21 12.51
C PRO A 385 -12.74 -3.82 12.11
N GLN A 386 -13.60 -2.81 12.14
CA GLN A 386 -13.22 -1.39 12.04
C GLN A 386 -13.66 -0.65 13.32
N PRO A 387 -12.95 0.42 13.71
CA PRO A 387 -13.15 1.07 14.99
C PRO A 387 -14.44 1.90 15.00
N THR A 388 -15.39 1.47 15.83
CA THR A 388 -16.47 2.23 16.51
C THR A 388 -17.10 3.41 15.76
N ALA A 389 -18.21 3.12 15.08
CA ALA A 389 -19.42 3.95 15.05
C ALA A 389 -20.61 3.03 14.66
N MET A 390 -20.99 2.15 15.58
CA MET A 390 -22.17 1.32 15.42
C MET A 390 -23.40 2.18 15.72
N VAL A 391 -24.37 2.18 14.80
CA VAL A 391 -25.75 2.51 15.16
C VAL A 391 -26.18 1.46 16.18
N GLU A 392 -26.19 1.83 17.46
CA GLU A 392 -26.83 1.02 18.50
C GLU A 392 -28.34 1.03 18.25
N GLY A 393 -28.82 0.00 17.56
CA GLY A 393 -30.23 -0.39 17.63
C GLY A 393 -30.47 -1.17 18.92
N PRO A 394 -31.66 -1.05 19.54
CA PRO A 394 -31.99 -1.85 20.72
C PRO A 394 -32.07 -3.32 20.29
N GLY A 395 -31.20 -4.19 20.84
CA GLY A 395 -31.44 -5.64 20.78
C GLY A 395 -30.27 -6.58 20.49
N CYS A 396 -29.03 -6.13 20.29
CA CYS A 396 -27.90 -7.08 20.17
C CYS A 396 -27.39 -7.55 21.55
N LYS A 397 -28.26 -8.18 22.35
CA LYS A 397 -27.86 -8.96 23.53
C LYS A 397 -28.77 -10.18 23.71
N GLY A 398 -28.64 -11.18 22.84
CA GLY A 398 -28.75 -12.57 23.26
C GLY A 398 -29.45 -13.50 22.28
N SER A 399 -28.68 -14.13 21.39
CA SER A 399 -28.67 -15.60 21.20
C SER A 399 -27.86 -16.06 19.97
N GLY A 400 -26.64 -16.54 20.20
CA GLY A 400 -26.12 -17.83 19.72
C GLY A 400 -26.09 -18.25 18.23
N ARG A 401 -26.55 -17.49 17.22
CA ARG A 401 -26.52 -17.97 15.81
C ARG A 401 -25.99 -17.02 14.72
N PHE A 402 -25.51 -15.84 15.10
CA PHE A 402 -24.60 -15.01 14.28
C PHE A 402 -23.45 -14.52 15.15
N HIS A 403 -22.71 -15.45 15.77
CA HIS A 403 -21.54 -15.12 16.55
C HIS A 403 -20.30 -15.06 15.65
N HIS A 404 -20.22 -13.99 14.86
CA HIS A 404 -18.99 -13.23 14.60
C HIS A 404 -19.32 -11.81 14.10
N VAL A 405 -20.36 -11.20 14.67
CA VAL A 405 -20.45 -9.73 14.79
C VAL A 405 -20.26 -9.42 16.27
N HIS A 406 -19.01 -9.37 16.71
CA HIS A 406 -18.71 -8.95 18.07
C HIS A 406 -18.56 -7.43 18.10
N VAL A 407 -19.51 -6.82 18.82
CA VAL A 407 -19.38 -5.50 19.44
C VAL A 407 -18.47 -5.67 20.66
N GLN A 408 -17.24 -5.17 20.54
CA GLN A 408 -16.43 -4.63 21.64
C GLN A 408 -15.78 -3.34 21.16
#